data_AF-A0AAV4IS07-F1
#
_entry.id   AF-A0AAV4IS07-F1
#
_cell.length_a   1.000
_cell.length_b   1.000
_cell.length_c   1.000
_cell.angle_alpha   90.00
_cell.angle_beta   90.00
_cell.angle_gamma   90.00
#
_symmetry.space_group_name_H-M   'P 1'
#
loop_
_entity.id
_entity.type
_entity.pdbx_description
1 polymer ?
#
loop_
_entity_poly.entity_id
_entity_poly.type
_entity_poly.pdbx_seq_one_letter_code
_entity_poly.pdbx_strand_id
1 'polypeptide(L)'
;MCTFRATILVDIMVAMVTISNAFPATPSTEPLHLSPYIARGELETARNLSKVGDNCDPETRSGCNIKIPESYAGFLTVNETLGKHTFFWYFPSQVNLLVALRVFC
;
A
#
# COMPACT_ATOMS: atom_id res chain seq x y z
N MET A 1 1.32 33.72 -35.06
CA MET A 1 0.22 33.19 -34.23
C MET A 1 0.28 31.66 -34.11
N CYS A 2 1.42 31.07 -33.70
CA CYS A 2 1.54 29.61 -33.48
C CYS A 2 2.16 29.22 -32.13
N THR A 3 2.86 30.13 -31.46
CA THR A 3 3.56 29.88 -30.19
C THR A 3 2.64 29.89 -28.97
N PHE A 4 1.46 30.51 -29.04
CA PHE A 4 0.56 30.68 -27.88
C PHE A 4 -0.15 29.39 -27.44
N ARG A 5 -0.36 28.44 -28.37
CA ARG A 5 -1.05 27.17 -28.07
C ARG A 5 -0.12 26.13 -27.43
N ALA A 6 1.19 26.21 -27.68
CA ALA A 6 2.17 25.29 -27.12
C ALA A 6 2.47 25.62 -25.64
N THR A 7 2.54 26.91 -25.28
CA THR A 7 2.80 27.33 -23.90
C THR A 7 1.72 26.85 -22.94
N ILE A 8 0.44 26.98 -23.32
CA ILE A 8 -0.70 26.54 -22.49
C ILE A 8 -0.65 25.04 -22.20
N LEU A 9 -0.27 24.21 -23.18
CA LEU A 9 -0.15 22.77 -22.98
C LEU A 9 1.01 22.40 -22.04
N VAL A 10 2.13 23.12 -22.14
CA VAL A 10 3.29 22.93 -21.25
C VAL A 10 2.94 23.37 -19.83
N ASP A 11 2.25 24.51 -19.67
CA ASP A 11 1.80 25.00 -18.37
C ASP A 11 0.81 24.04 -17.70
N ILE A 12 -0.10 23.42 -18.47
CA ILE A 12 -1.03 22.39 -17.96
C ILE A 12 -0.26 21.14 -17.53
N MET A 13 0.70 20.65 -18.32
CA MET A 13 1.49 19.47 -17.95
C MET A 13 2.35 19.72 -16.71
N VAL A 14 2.98 20.90 -16.62
CA VAL A 14 3.75 21.30 -15.44
C VAL A 14 2.83 21.41 -14.22
N ALA A 15 1.64 22.00 -14.35
CA ALA A 15 0.66 22.06 -13.27
C ALA A 15 0.20 20.67 -12.79
N MET A 16 -0.03 19.73 -13.71
CA MET A 16 -0.43 18.36 -13.33
C MET A 16 0.70 17.63 -12.57
N VAL A 17 1.96 17.81 -13.00
CA VAL A 17 3.14 17.24 -12.34
C VAL A 17 3.38 17.87 -10.96
N THR A 18 3.21 19.19 -10.82
CA THR A 18 3.35 19.85 -9.51
C THR A 18 2.23 19.47 -8.55
N ILE A 19 0.99 19.28 -9.03
CA ILE A 19 -0.14 18.81 -8.20
C ILE A 19 0.12 17.39 -7.69
N SER A 20 0.64 16.47 -8.52
CA SER A 20 1.00 15.12 -8.07
C SER A 20 2.13 15.08 -7.05
N ASN A 21 3.08 16.03 -7.11
CA ASN A 21 4.20 16.12 -6.17
C ASN A 21 3.87 16.92 -4.89
N ALA A 22 2.74 17.63 -4.87
CA ALA A 22 2.31 18.48 -3.76
C ALA A 22 1.36 17.79 -2.79
N PHE A 23 0.99 16.53 -3.04
CA PHE A 23 0.22 15.74 -2.08
C PHE A 23 1.22 15.02 -1.16
N PRO A 24 1.51 15.54 0.06
CA PRO A 24 2.16 14.70 1.06
C PRO A 24 1.30 13.44 1.18
N ALA A 25 1.93 12.27 1.09
CA ALA A 25 1.25 11.00 1.31
C ALA A 25 0.64 11.03 2.71
N THR A 26 -0.62 11.46 2.81
CA THR A 26 -1.37 11.38 4.05
C THR A 26 -1.38 9.89 4.43
N PRO A 27 -1.22 9.55 5.72
CA PRO A 27 -1.43 8.17 6.14
C PRO A 27 -2.85 7.81 5.70
N SER A 28 -2.94 6.98 4.66
CA SER A 28 -4.22 6.57 4.12
C SER A 28 -4.96 5.84 5.23
N THR A 29 -6.06 6.43 5.68
CA THR A 29 -6.99 5.77 6.61
C THR A 29 -7.86 4.75 5.89
N GLU A 30 -7.71 4.62 4.57
CA GLU A 30 -8.47 3.68 3.77
C GLU A 30 -7.92 2.25 3.96
N PRO A 31 -8.81 1.26 4.06
CA PRO A 31 -8.40 -0.13 4.16
C PRO A 31 -7.61 -0.57 2.92
N LEU A 32 -6.47 -1.22 3.13
CA LEU A 32 -5.64 -1.70 2.03
C LEU A 32 -6.26 -2.94 1.37
N HIS A 33 -6.80 -2.77 0.16
CA HIS A 33 -7.30 -3.85 -0.68
C HIS A 33 -6.21 -4.35 -1.63
N LEU A 34 -5.79 -5.62 -1.47
CA LEU A 34 -4.72 -6.20 -2.28
C LEU A 34 -5.23 -6.87 -3.56
N SER A 35 -6.50 -7.28 -3.60
CA SER A 35 -7.08 -7.99 -4.75
C SER A 35 -6.93 -7.28 -6.09
N PRO A 36 -7.08 -5.93 -6.21
CA PRO A 36 -6.88 -5.26 -7.50
C PRO A 36 -5.44 -5.41 -8.03
N TYR A 37 -4.44 -5.40 -7.15
CA TYR A 37 -3.03 -5.58 -7.54
C TYR A 37 -2.75 -7.02 -7.95
N ILE A 38 -3.28 -7.99 -7.20
CA ILE A 38 -3.15 -9.42 -7.51
C ILE A 38 -3.82 -9.75 -8.85
N ALA A 39 -5.00 -9.21 -9.12
CA ALA A 39 -5.74 -9.43 -10.36
C ALA A 39 -5.00 -8.89 -11.60
N ARG A 40 -4.22 -7.81 -11.45
CA ARG A 40 -3.36 -7.26 -12.51
C ARG A 40 -2.01 -7.98 -12.64
N GLY A 41 -1.73 -8.97 -11.80
CA GLY A 41 -0.44 -9.67 -11.76
C GLY A 41 0.68 -8.89 -11.05
N GLU A 42 0.37 -7.78 -10.38
CA GLU A 42 1.30 -6.91 -9.67
C GLU A 42 1.63 -7.47 -8.27
N LEU A 43 2.15 -8.69 -8.21
CA LEU A 43 2.35 -9.42 -6.95
C LEU A 43 3.41 -8.77 -6.06
N GLU A 44 4.48 -8.22 -6.63
CA GLU A 44 5.52 -7.53 -5.87
C GLU A 44 4.99 -6.25 -5.23
N THR A 45 4.20 -5.48 -5.98
CA THR A 45 3.51 -4.28 -5.47
C THR A 45 2.57 -4.65 -4.33
N ALA A 46 1.73 -5.67 -4.51
CA ALA A 46 0.82 -6.15 -3.47
C ALA A 46 1.57 -6.58 -2.20
N ARG A 47 2.70 -7.29 -2.36
CA ARG A 47 3.55 -7.71 -1.23
C ARG A 47 4.14 -6.52 -0.50
N ASN A 48 4.72 -5.56 -1.23
CA ASN A 48 5.34 -4.38 -0.64
C ASN A 48 4.31 -3.52 0.10
N LEU A 49 3.12 -3.32 -0.48
CA LEU A 49 2.04 -2.57 0.17
C LEU A 49 1.51 -3.29 1.42
N SER A 50 1.47 -4.62 1.42
CA SER A 50 0.99 -5.39 2.56
C SER A 50 1.94 -5.39 3.77
N LYS A 51 3.19 -4.95 3.61
CA LYS A 51 4.19 -4.99 4.68
C LYS A 51 3.81 -4.05 5.82
N VAL A 52 3.68 -4.59 7.02
CA VAL A 52 3.42 -3.82 8.24
C VAL A 52 4.75 -3.23 8.71
N GLY A 53 4.86 -1.90 8.65
CA GLY A 53 6.01 -1.17 9.15
C GLY A 53 6.00 -1.04 10.67
N ASP A 54 7.17 -0.72 11.23
CA ASP A 54 7.27 -0.32 12.64
C ASP A 54 6.36 0.89 12.87
N ASN A 55 5.54 0.83 13.92
CA ASN A 55 4.65 1.90 14.34
C ASN A 55 5.43 2.99 15.10
N CYS A 56 6.46 3.53 14.44
CA CYS A 56 7.09 4.77 14.87
C CYS A 56 6.31 5.93 14.27
N ASP A 57 5.70 6.75 15.11
CA ASP A 57 5.31 8.09 14.69
C ASP A 57 6.61 8.90 14.43
N PRO A 58 6.85 9.36 13.18
CA PRO A 58 8.07 10.08 12.85
C PRO A 58 8.16 11.46 13.50
N GLU A 59 7.03 12.09 13.86
CA GLU A 59 6.98 13.40 14.49
C GLU A 59 7.11 13.31 16.00
N THR A 60 6.38 12.38 16.64
CA THR A 60 6.36 12.28 18.11
C THR A 60 7.38 11.28 18.67
N ARG A 61 8.01 10.46 17.81
CA ARG A 61 8.84 9.29 18.20
C ARG A 61 8.15 8.36 19.20
N SER A 62 6.82 8.47 19.32
CA SER A 62 6.02 7.61 20.18
C SER A 62 5.77 6.27 19.47
N GLY A 63 5.61 5.19 20.25
CA GLY A 63 5.39 3.85 19.70
C GLY A 63 6.66 3.10 19.27
N CYS A 64 7.80 3.78 19.12
CA CYS A 64 9.08 3.21 18.65
C CYS A 64 9.71 2.09 19.51
N ASN A 65 9.14 1.78 20.67
CA ASN A 65 9.62 0.72 21.55
C ASN A 65 9.00 -0.66 21.22
N ILE A 66 7.97 -0.70 20.36
CA ILE A 66 7.30 -1.94 19.97
C ILE A 66 7.89 -2.38 18.63
N LYS A 67 8.91 -3.24 18.67
CA LYS A 67 9.44 -3.88 17.47
C LYS A 67 8.49 -5.01 17.06
N ILE A 68 7.66 -4.76 16.07
CA ILE A 68 6.79 -5.80 15.50
C ILE A 68 7.68 -6.66 14.59
N PRO A 69 7.64 -8.01 14.69
CA PRO A 69 8.32 -8.84 13.71
C PRO A 69 7.80 -8.53 12.30
N GLU A 70 8.65 -8.69 11.29
CA GLU A 70 8.22 -8.52 9.90
C GLU A 70 6.91 -9.28 9.68
N SER A 71 5.89 -8.60 9.18
CA SER A 71 4.56 -9.16 9.00
C SER A 71 3.85 -8.46 7.84
N TYR A 72 2.82 -9.12 7.32
CA TYR A 72 2.08 -8.66 6.15
C TYR A 72 0.59 -8.73 6.44
N ALA A 73 -0.15 -7.66 6.17
CA ALA A 73 -1.58 -7.59 6.41
C ALA A 73 -2.32 -6.90 5.26
N GLY A 74 -3.61 -7.18 5.14
CA GLY A 74 -4.46 -6.53 4.16
C GLY A 74 -5.79 -7.24 3.97
N PHE A 75 -6.59 -6.72 3.04
CA PHE A 75 -7.87 -7.30 2.65
C PHE A 75 -7.78 -7.98 1.30
N LEU A 76 -8.27 -9.21 1.25
CA LEU A 76 -8.47 -9.98 0.03
C LEU A 76 -9.97 -10.06 -0.25
N THR A 77 -10.40 -9.65 -1.43
CA THR A 77 -11.75 -9.84 -1.94
C THR A 77 -12.02 -11.32 -2.18
N VAL A 78 -13.00 -11.87 -1.48
CA VAL A 78 -13.46 -13.26 -1.65
C VAL A 78 -14.62 -13.31 -2.63
N ASN A 79 -15.42 -12.25 -2.68
CA ASN A 79 -16.53 -12.13 -3.62
C ASN A 79 -16.67 -10.67 -4.08
N GLU A 80 -16.39 -10.44 -5.37
CA GLU A 80 -16.45 -9.12 -5.99
C GLU A 80 -17.88 -8.59 -6.08
N THR A 81 -18.85 -9.46 -6.40
CA THR A 81 -20.26 -9.09 -6.58
C THR A 81 -20.93 -8.65 -5.28
N LEU A 82 -20.52 -9.24 -4.16
CA LEU A 82 -21.05 -8.91 -2.83
C LEU A 82 -20.17 -7.93 -2.04
N GLY A 83 -19.04 -7.49 -2.60
CA GLY A 83 -18.08 -6.62 -1.89
C GLY A 83 -17.56 -7.26 -0.60
N LYS A 84 -17.43 -8.59 -0.55
CA LYS A 84 -16.97 -9.30 0.64
C LYS A 84 -15.46 -9.43 0.61
N HIS A 85 -14.83 -8.93 1.67
CA HIS A 85 -13.39 -8.98 1.86
C HIS A 85 -13.05 -9.76 3.14
N THR A 86 -11.97 -10.52 3.09
CA THR A 86 -11.38 -11.21 4.23
C THR A 86 -10.07 -10.54 4.59
N PHE A 87 -9.93 -10.20 5.87
CA PHE A 87 -8.69 -9.71 6.44
C PHE A 87 -7.71 -10.88 6.65
N PHE A 88 -6.42 -10.65 6.40
CA PHE A 88 -5.36 -11.56 6.80
C PHE A 88 -4.23 -10.80 7.49
N TRP A 89 -3.51 -11.52 8.36
CA TRP A 89 -2.25 -11.07 8.92
C TRP A 89 -1.28 -12.25 8.98
N TYR A 90 -0.25 -12.18 8.15
CA TYR A 90 0.74 -13.22 7.97
C TYR A 90 2.06 -12.84 8.64
N PHE A 91 2.62 -13.80 9.37
CA PHE A 91 3.93 -13.71 10.01
C PHE A 91 4.85 -14.78 9.43
N PRO A 92 5.92 -14.41 8.69
CA PRO A 92 6.92 -15.37 8.24
C PRO A 92 7.66 -15.99 9.43
N SER A 93 7.98 -17.28 9.28
CA SER A 93 8.82 -18.00 10.24
C SER A 93 10.26 -17.48 10.15
N GLN A 94 10.84 -17.12 11.29
CA GLN A 94 12.21 -16.60 11.36
C GLN A 94 13.29 -17.68 11.25
N VAL A 95 12.92 -18.95 11.46
CA VAL A 95 13.88 -20.05 11.63
C VAL A 95 13.82 -21.06 10.49
N ASN A 96 12.63 -21.31 9.93
CA ASN A 96 12.46 -22.33 8.90
C ASN A 96 11.22 -22.06 8.03
N LEU A 97 11.43 -21.91 6.72
CA LEU A 97 10.42 -21.68 5.69
C LEU A 97 9.55 -22.91 5.39
N LEU A 98 9.93 -24.10 5.87
CA LEU A 98 9.20 -25.36 5.70
C LEU A 98 8.29 -25.71 6.89
N VAL A 99 8.22 -24.85 7.92
CA VAL A 99 7.24 -25.01 9.01
C VAL A 99 5.84 -24.80 8.43
N ALA A 100 4.93 -25.73 8.74
CA ALA A 100 3.56 -25.72 8.22
C ALA A 100 2.88 -24.36 8.42
N LEU A 101 2.31 -23.81 7.33
CA LEU A 101 1.45 -22.62 7.39
C LEU A 101 0.26 -22.94 8.29
N ARG A 102 0.18 -22.28 9.45
CA ARG A 102 -0.94 -22.44 10.37
C ARG A 102 -1.96 -21.34 10.12
N VAL A 103 -3.13 -21.72 9.62
CA VAL A 103 -4.27 -20.81 9.46
C VAL A 103 -5.01 -20.77 10.79
N PHE A 104 -5.14 -19.58 11.37
CA PHE A 104 -6.01 -19.33 12.51
C PHE A 104 -7.37 -18.89 11.96
N CYS A 105 -8.40 -19.70 12.18
CA CYS A 105 -9.80 -19.38 11.85
C CYS A 105 -10.52 -18.89 13.10
#